data_AF-R6CC70-F1
#
_entry.id   AF-R6CC70-F1
#
_cell.length_a   1.000
_cell.length_b   1.000
_cell.length_c   1.000
_cell.angle_alpha   90.00
_cell.angle_beta   90.00
_cell.angle_gamma   90.00
#
_symmetry.space_group_name_H-M   'P 1'
#
loop_
_entity.id
_entity.type
_entity.pdbx_description
1 polymer ?
#
loop_
_entity_poly.entity_id
_entity_poly.type
_entity_poly.pdbx_seq_one_letter_code
_entity_poly.pdbx_strand_id
1 'polypeptide(L)'
;MGDDYVKLNIKTYVSSSRQEVYTPRLHSIVQTGWGADYGDPQNYLGQMTYGNETAYFPNSYNYVNEVEVNENTQALIDVFKTLTDMVNEADQIHDDMDARYKAYAKAEAYLIEHAIVVPTYYDVGWCLSKINLYTQRNAMFGCQNGKMKNWETAADGYTTEEMTALKEAFLAE
;
A
#
# COMPACT_ATOMS: atom_id res chain seq x y z
N MET A 1 24.98 -3.87 25.08
CA MET A 1 23.65 -3.38 24.67
C MET A 1 23.47 -2.05 25.39
N GLY A 2 23.17 -0.96 24.68
CA GLY A 2 23.08 0.37 25.29
C GLY A 2 21.94 0.47 26.30
N ASP A 3 22.01 1.44 27.19
CA ASP A 3 21.01 1.67 28.25
C ASP A 3 19.66 2.17 27.70
N ASP A 4 19.60 2.54 26.42
CA ASP A 4 18.37 2.83 25.68
C ASP A 4 17.75 1.54 25.12
N TYR A 5 16.65 1.11 25.73
CA TYR A 5 15.84 0.00 25.21
C TYR A 5 14.36 0.37 25.15
N VAL A 6 13.71 -0.01 24.06
CA VAL A 6 12.25 0.10 23.92
C VAL A 6 11.61 -1.15 24.50
N LYS A 7 10.74 -0.99 25.52
CA LYS A 7 9.93 -2.10 26.03
C LYS A 7 8.68 -2.25 25.17
N LEU A 8 8.71 -3.20 24.23
CA LEU A 8 7.54 -3.55 23.42
C LEU A 8 6.57 -4.41 24.24
N ASN A 9 5.39 -3.86 24.57
CA ASN A 9 4.32 -4.63 25.20
C ASN A 9 3.40 -5.20 24.11
N ILE A 10 3.68 -6.43 23.66
CA ILE A 10 2.83 -7.13 22.69
C ILE A 10 1.59 -7.63 23.42
N LYS A 11 0.43 -7.00 23.18
CA LYS A 11 -0.85 -7.50 23.66
C LYS A 11 -1.31 -8.63 22.76
N THR A 12 -1.44 -9.84 23.29
CA THR A 12 -1.63 -11.07 22.51
C THR A 12 -3.09 -11.46 22.27
N TYR A 13 -4.06 -10.71 22.80
CA TYR A 13 -5.48 -11.02 22.58
C TYR A 13 -6.37 -9.78 22.65
N VAL A 14 -7.07 -9.50 21.55
CA VAL A 14 -8.23 -8.60 21.47
C VAL A 14 -9.29 -9.30 20.62
N SER A 15 -10.56 -9.22 21.00
CA SER A 15 -11.64 -9.86 20.23
C SER A 15 -11.91 -9.14 18.91
N SER A 16 -11.61 -7.84 18.85
CA SER A 16 -11.59 -7.03 17.64
C SER A 16 -10.53 -5.93 17.73
N SER A 17 -9.49 -6.03 16.90
CA SER A 17 -8.45 -4.98 16.80
C SER A 17 -9.04 -3.62 16.42
N ARG A 18 -10.07 -3.62 15.58
CA ARG A 18 -10.74 -2.38 15.17
C ARG A 18 -11.45 -1.69 16.34
N GLN A 19 -12.29 -2.42 17.09
CA GLN A 19 -13.10 -1.81 18.15
C GLN A 19 -12.30 -1.54 19.42
N GLU A 20 -11.34 -2.40 19.77
CA GLU A 20 -10.63 -2.34 21.05
C GLU A 20 -9.31 -1.57 20.98
N VAL A 21 -8.74 -1.37 19.78
CA VAL A 21 -7.41 -0.77 19.62
C VAL A 21 -7.40 0.39 18.63
N TYR A 22 -7.97 0.23 17.43
CA TYR A 22 -7.88 1.25 16.37
C TYR A 22 -8.84 2.42 16.62
N THR A 23 -10.13 2.15 16.76
CA THR A 23 -11.15 3.16 17.05
C THR A 23 -10.82 3.98 18.31
N PRO A 24 -10.43 3.38 19.45
CA PRO A 24 -10.03 4.13 20.65
C PRO A 24 -8.58 4.63 20.62
N ARG A 25 -7.81 4.37 19.55
CA ARG A 25 -6.43 4.87 19.33
C ARG A 25 -5.43 4.45 20.41
N LEU A 26 -5.47 3.20 20.85
CA LEU A 26 -4.65 2.66 21.94
C LEU A 26 -3.34 1.99 21.48
N HIS A 27 -2.90 2.23 20.25
CA HIS A 27 -1.70 1.62 19.67
C HIS A 27 -0.56 2.63 19.50
N SER A 28 0.67 2.19 19.76
CA SER A 28 1.89 2.94 19.40
C SER A 28 2.44 2.49 18.04
N ILE A 29 2.23 1.21 17.69
CA ILE A 29 2.58 0.61 16.40
C ILE A 29 1.41 -0.27 15.99
N VAL A 30 1.08 -0.26 14.71
CA VAL A 30 0.03 -1.11 14.16
C VAL A 30 0.44 -1.72 12.82
N GLN A 31 0.11 -2.99 12.63
CA GLN A 31 0.13 -3.63 11.32
C GLN A 31 -1.28 -3.53 10.72
N THR A 32 -1.48 -2.58 9.81
CA THR A 32 -2.72 -2.42 9.04
C THR A 32 -2.46 -2.58 7.55
N GLY A 33 -3.49 -3.02 6.81
CA GLY A 33 -3.32 -3.48 5.43
C GLY A 33 -4.47 -3.08 4.51
N TRP A 34 -4.36 -1.87 3.96
CA TRP A 34 -4.60 -1.59 2.54
C TRP A 34 -3.41 -0.75 2.08
N GLY A 35 -2.62 -1.22 1.12
CA GLY A 35 -1.62 -0.41 0.42
C GLY A 35 -2.28 0.19 -0.81
N ALA A 36 -2.08 1.48 -1.07
CA ALA A 36 -2.59 2.09 -2.29
C ALA A 36 -2.02 1.37 -3.53
N ASP A 37 -2.82 1.33 -4.61
CA ASP A 37 -2.41 0.72 -5.87
C ASP A 37 -1.15 1.41 -6.41
N TYR A 38 -0.07 0.66 -6.64
CA TYR A 38 1.23 1.16 -7.11
C TYR A 38 1.31 1.35 -8.65
N GLY A 39 0.16 1.48 -9.33
CA GLY A 39 0.14 1.69 -10.79
C GLY A 39 0.78 3.01 -11.24
N ASP A 40 0.70 4.03 -10.39
CA ASP A 40 1.43 5.30 -10.47
C ASP A 40 1.90 5.62 -9.03
N PRO A 41 3.18 5.94 -8.77
CA PRO A 41 3.66 6.30 -7.43
C PRO A 41 2.85 7.41 -6.77
N GLN A 42 2.24 8.31 -7.55
CA GLN A 42 1.33 9.35 -7.07
C GLN A 42 0.15 8.75 -6.29
N ASN A 43 -0.41 7.63 -6.75
CA ASN A 43 -1.58 7.01 -6.12
C ASN A 43 -1.27 6.54 -4.69
N TYR A 44 -0.01 6.19 -4.42
CA TYR A 44 0.45 5.80 -3.09
C TYR A 44 0.94 7.01 -2.29
N LEU A 45 1.96 7.71 -2.79
CA LEU A 45 2.62 8.79 -2.07
C LEU A 45 1.72 10.01 -1.85
N GLY A 46 0.78 10.28 -2.77
CA GLY A 46 -0.24 11.33 -2.59
C GLY A 46 -1.13 11.09 -1.37
N GLN A 47 -1.34 9.82 -0.99
CA GLN A 47 -2.12 9.44 0.19
C GLN A 47 -1.37 9.64 1.52
N MET A 48 -0.09 10.03 1.46
CA MET A 48 0.78 10.28 2.61
C MET A 48 0.87 11.77 2.99
N THR A 49 0.24 12.66 2.24
CA THR A 49 0.44 14.12 2.31
C THR A 49 -0.24 14.78 3.54
N TYR A 50 0.55 15.51 4.32
CA TYR A 50 0.13 16.25 5.51
C TYR A 50 -0.81 17.41 5.16
N GLY A 51 -1.85 17.60 5.99
CA GLY A 51 -2.83 18.68 5.81
C GLY A 51 -3.81 18.47 4.65
N ASN A 52 -3.65 17.41 3.85
CA ASN A 52 -4.60 17.05 2.79
C ASN A 52 -5.76 16.24 3.37
N GLU A 53 -6.96 16.80 3.35
CA GLU A 53 -8.19 16.15 3.86
C GLU A 53 -8.57 14.88 3.09
N THR A 54 -8.10 14.74 1.85
CA THR A 54 -8.37 13.57 1.01
C THR A 54 -7.31 12.47 1.13
N ALA A 55 -6.16 12.77 1.74
CA ALA A 55 -5.09 11.81 1.92
C ALA A 55 -5.46 10.76 2.96
N TYR A 56 -5.47 9.48 2.58
CA TYR A 56 -6.02 8.44 3.43
C TYR A 56 -5.19 8.18 4.71
N PHE A 57 -3.86 8.14 4.62
CA PHE A 57 -3.02 7.71 5.76
C PHE A 57 -3.00 8.72 6.92
N PRO A 58 -2.81 10.04 6.67
CA PRO A 58 -2.90 11.07 7.70
C PRO A 58 -4.24 11.16 8.42
N ASN A 59 -5.34 10.75 7.76
CA ASN A 59 -6.69 10.89 8.29
C ASN A 59 -7.26 9.58 8.87
N SER A 60 -6.71 8.41 8.50
CA SER A 60 -7.29 7.11 8.87
C SER A 60 -6.33 6.17 9.60
N TYR A 61 -5.01 6.39 9.54
CA TYR A 61 -4.03 5.48 10.14
C TYR A 61 -3.10 6.15 11.14
N ASN A 62 -2.28 7.10 10.70
CA ASN A 62 -1.27 7.69 11.58
C ASN A 62 -1.76 8.94 12.32
N TYR A 63 -2.90 9.52 11.89
CA TYR A 63 -3.55 10.67 12.52
C TYR A 63 -2.64 11.89 12.71
N VAL A 64 -1.60 12.05 11.88
CA VAL A 64 -0.63 13.16 12.01
C VAL A 64 -1.30 14.53 11.88
N ASN A 65 -2.40 14.62 11.12
CA ASN A 65 -3.18 15.86 10.97
C ASN A 65 -3.87 16.30 12.27
N GLU A 66 -4.06 15.38 13.23
CA GLU A 66 -4.67 15.68 14.54
C GLU A 66 -3.63 15.96 15.63
N VAL A 67 -2.34 15.86 15.33
CA VAL A 67 -1.27 16.11 16.29
C VAL A 67 -1.15 17.60 16.56
N GLU A 68 -1.27 18.00 17.82
CA GLU A 68 -1.05 19.38 18.24
C GLU A 68 0.41 19.79 17.99
N VAL A 69 0.60 20.93 17.33
CA VAL A 69 1.93 21.48 17.04
C VAL A 69 2.47 22.19 18.28
N ASN A 70 3.55 21.65 18.84
CA ASN A 70 4.29 22.21 19.96
C ASN A 70 5.77 21.80 19.86
N GLU A 71 6.59 22.25 20.81
CA GLU A 71 8.04 22.00 20.81
C GLU A 71 8.42 20.50 20.75
N ASN A 72 7.58 19.61 21.25
CA ASN A 72 7.86 18.16 21.27
C ASN A 72 7.40 17.45 19.99
N THR A 73 6.46 18.03 19.24
CA THR A 73 5.88 17.44 18.02
C THR A 73 6.38 18.10 16.74
N GLN A 74 6.99 19.29 16.82
CA GLN A 74 7.41 20.07 15.66
C GLN A 74 8.30 19.28 14.70
N ALA A 75 9.31 18.57 15.21
CA ALA A 75 10.22 17.79 14.38
C ALA A 75 9.50 16.68 13.58
N LEU A 76 8.51 16.03 14.18
CA LEU A 76 7.66 15.05 13.49
C LEU A 76 6.85 15.72 12.37
N ILE A 77 6.20 16.84 12.68
CA ILE A 77 5.37 17.57 11.72
C ILE A 77 6.21 18.07 10.54
N ASP A 78 7.44 18.53 10.79
CA ASP A 78 8.35 19.00 9.74
C ASP A 78 8.77 17.87 8.79
N VAL A 79 8.97 16.66 9.31
CA VAL A 79 9.22 15.47 8.49
C VAL A 79 8.05 15.20 7.54
N PHE A 80 6.81 15.24 8.04
CA PHE A 80 5.62 15.03 7.22
C PHE A 80 5.38 16.16 6.20
N LYS A 81 5.67 17.42 6.55
CA LYS A 81 5.62 18.54 5.62
C LYS A 81 6.67 18.42 4.51
N THR A 82 7.91 18.06 4.86
CA THR A 82 8.98 17.83 3.89
C THR A 82 8.61 16.75 2.89
N LEU A 83 8.08 15.61 3.35
CA LEU A 83 7.55 14.59 2.46
C LEU A 83 6.45 15.14 1.54
N THR A 84 5.54 15.94 2.08
CA THR A 84 4.42 16.53 1.33
C THR A 84 4.90 17.45 0.22
N ASP A 85 5.90 18.29 0.51
CA ASP A 85 6.50 19.17 -0.49
C ASP A 85 7.18 18.37 -1.60
N MET A 86 7.95 17.32 -1.25
CA MET A 86 8.58 16.45 -2.24
C MET A 86 7.56 15.73 -3.15
N VAL A 87 6.44 15.28 -2.59
CA VAL A 87 5.35 14.64 -3.35
C VAL A 87 4.67 15.65 -4.26
N ASN A 88 4.37 16.85 -3.77
CA ASN A 88 3.73 17.90 -4.57
C ASN A 88 4.65 18.36 -5.71
N GLU A 89 5.95 18.54 -5.45
CA GLU A 89 6.94 18.87 -6.48
C GLU A 89 7.01 17.81 -7.57
N ALA A 90 7.03 16.53 -7.19
CA ALA A 90 6.99 15.43 -8.15
C ALA A 90 5.70 15.41 -8.98
N ASP A 91 4.56 15.75 -8.36
CA ASP A 91 3.26 15.75 -9.04
C ASP A 91 3.13 16.85 -10.09
N GLN A 92 3.82 17.98 -9.93
CA GLN A 92 3.82 19.08 -10.91
C GLN A 92 4.62 18.77 -12.20
N ILE A 93 5.37 17.66 -12.24
CA ILE A 93 6.12 17.26 -13.44
C ILE A 93 5.18 16.51 -14.38
N HIS A 94 4.81 17.13 -15.49
CA HIS A 94 3.81 16.59 -16.44
C HIS A 94 4.37 16.29 -17.83
N ASP A 95 5.55 16.82 -18.15
CA ASP A 95 6.17 16.79 -19.47
C ASP A 95 7.36 15.82 -19.57
N ASP A 96 7.97 15.45 -18.46
CA ASP A 96 9.07 14.48 -18.38
C ASP A 96 8.76 13.37 -17.36
N MET A 97 8.36 12.21 -17.89
CA MET A 97 8.01 11.04 -17.07
C MET A 97 9.20 10.46 -16.31
N ASP A 98 10.41 10.49 -16.88
CA ASP A 98 11.60 9.98 -16.21
C ASP A 98 11.99 10.88 -15.04
N ALA A 99 11.88 12.21 -15.22
CA ALA A 99 12.09 13.16 -14.13
C ALA A 99 11.03 13.02 -13.04
N ARG A 100 9.75 12.87 -13.42
CA ARG A 100 8.62 12.61 -12.49
C ARG A 100 8.89 11.38 -11.63
N TYR A 101 9.25 10.25 -12.24
CA TYR A 101 9.53 9.03 -11.50
C TYR A 101 10.76 9.13 -10.62
N LYS A 102 11.83 9.83 -11.05
CA LYS A 102 12.99 10.10 -10.19
C LYS A 102 12.64 10.98 -8.99
N ALA A 103 11.76 11.96 -9.15
CA ALA A 103 11.30 12.81 -8.06
C ALA A 103 10.47 12.01 -7.05
N TYR A 104 9.53 11.18 -7.51
CA TYR A 104 8.78 10.28 -6.64
C TYR A 104 9.66 9.25 -5.93
N ALA A 105 10.68 8.69 -6.60
CA ALA A 105 11.62 7.77 -5.97
C ALA A 105 12.40 8.43 -4.81
N LYS A 106 12.73 9.73 -4.92
CA LYS A 106 13.33 10.48 -3.82
C LYS A 106 12.35 10.68 -2.65
N ALA A 107 11.08 11.01 -2.95
CA ALA A 107 10.04 11.14 -1.93
C ALA A 107 9.79 9.82 -1.20
N GLU A 108 9.78 8.69 -1.92
CA GLU A 108 9.67 7.35 -1.35
C GLU A 108 10.88 6.98 -0.49
N ALA A 109 12.10 7.28 -0.95
CA ALA A 109 13.30 7.06 -0.15
C ALA A 109 13.22 7.83 1.18
N TYR A 110 12.81 9.11 1.14
CA TYR A 110 12.60 9.93 2.32
C TYR A 110 11.57 9.34 3.29
N LEU A 111 10.43 8.85 2.75
CA LEU A 111 9.37 8.17 3.51
C LEU A 111 9.93 6.97 4.31
N ILE A 112 10.74 6.14 3.65
CA ILE A 112 11.34 4.93 4.24
C ILE A 112 12.45 5.28 5.24
N GLU A 113 13.34 6.21 4.89
CA GLU A 113 14.46 6.65 5.74
C GLU A 113 13.97 7.26 7.07
N HIS A 114 12.83 7.96 7.04
CA HIS A 114 12.21 8.54 8.24
C HIS A 114 11.21 7.59 8.92
N ALA A 115 11.12 6.33 8.47
CA ALA A 115 10.28 5.28 9.02
C ALA A 115 8.79 5.68 9.18
N ILE A 116 8.28 6.55 8.29
CA ILE A 116 6.86 6.93 8.27
C ILE A 116 6.02 5.68 7.92
N VAL A 117 6.54 4.83 7.04
CA VAL A 117 6.04 3.48 6.77
C VAL A 117 7.20 2.50 6.82
N VAL A 118 6.99 1.35 7.44
CA VAL A 118 7.94 0.23 7.45
C VAL A 118 7.30 -0.94 6.68
N PRO A 119 7.71 -1.20 5.43
CA PRO A 119 7.22 -2.34 4.67
C PRO A 119 7.64 -3.66 5.34
N THR A 120 6.69 -4.49 5.73
CA THR A 120 6.95 -5.74 6.49
C THR A 120 6.32 -6.99 5.87
N TYR A 121 5.46 -6.84 4.87
CA TYR A 121 4.69 -7.94 4.31
C TYR A 121 4.42 -7.73 2.83
N TYR A 122 4.68 -8.77 2.05
CA TYR A 122 4.24 -8.91 0.66
C TYR A 122 3.51 -10.25 0.55
N ASP A 123 2.24 -10.21 0.17
CA ASP A 123 1.40 -11.41 0.04
C ASP A 123 0.97 -11.63 -1.40
N VAL A 124 0.86 -12.89 -1.77
CA VAL A 124 0.14 -13.33 -2.95
C VAL A 124 -1.05 -14.11 -2.43
N GLY A 125 -2.22 -13.47 -2.43
CA GLY A 125 -3.43 -14.04 -1.85
C GLY A 125 -3.87 -15.36 -2.51
N TRP A 126 -4.93 -15.96 -1.96
CA TRP A 126 -5.50 -17.22 -2.44
C TRP A 126 -5.83 -17.20 -3.94
N CYS A 127 -5.31 -18.17 -4.69
CA CYS A 127 -5.63 -18.37 -6.09
C CYS A 127 -6.56 -19.57 -6.28
N LEU A 128 -7.48 -19.47 -7.24
CA LEU A 128 -8.35 -20.59 -7.61
C LEU A 128 -7.57 -21.53 -8.53
N SER A 129 -7.55 -22.83 -8.24
CA SER A 129 -6.67 -23.80 -8.92
C SER A 129 -7.29 -24.50 -10.13
N LYS A 130 -8.61 -24.37 -10.35
CA LYS A 130 -9.35 -25.03 -11.45
C LYS A 130 -9.91 -24.01 -12.45
N ILE A 131 -9.03 -23.14 -12.92
CA ILE A 131 -9.38 -22.02 -13.81
C ILE A 131 -8.54 -22.03 -15.08
N ASN A 132 -9.13 -21.58 -16.17
CA ASN A 132 -8.41 -21.21 -17.37
C ASN A 132 -7.71 -19.86 -17.12
N LEU A 133 -6.39 -19.89 -16.91
CA LEU A 133 -5.58 -18.68 -16.65
C LEU A 133 -5.65 -17.64 -17.78
N TYR A 134 -6.06 -18.02 -18.99
CA TYR A 134 -6.13 -17.13 -20.15
C TYR A 134 -7.47 -16.41 -20.30
N THR A 135 -8.48 -16.79 -19.50
CA THR A 135 -9.77 -16.07 -19.41
C THR A 135 -9.80 -15.09 -18.24
N GLN A 136 -8.78 -15.14 -17.39
CA GLN A 136 -8.62 -14.19 -16.30
C GLN A 136 -8.29 -12.81 -16.88
N ARG A 137 -9.06 -11.80 -16.47
CA ARG A 137 -8.64 -10.41 -16.67
C ARG A 137 -7.52 -10.08 -15.71
N ASN A 138 -6.34 -9.83 -16.25
CA ASN A 138 -5.19 -9.35 -15.51
C ASN A 138 -5.09 -7.82 -15.66
N ALA A 139 -5.14 -7.12 -14.55
CA ALA A 139 -4.84 -5.70 -14.45
C ALA A 139 -3.61 -5.53 -13.56
N MET A 140 -2.68 -4.66 -13.96
CA MET A 140 -1.48 -4.36 -13.18
C MET A 140 -1.78 -3.68 -11.83
N PHE A 141 -2.97 -3.09 -11.68
CA PHE A 141 -3.41 -2.36 -10.48
C PHE A 141 -4.94 -2.37 -10.38
N GLY A 142 -5.46 -2.09 -9.19
CA GLY A 142 -6.89 -2.01 -8.90
C GLY A 142 -7.56 -3.35 -8.61
N CYS A 143 -8.85 -3.32 -8.31
CA CYS A 143 -9.61 -4.50 -7.85
C CYS A 143 -10.00 -5.49 -8.95
N GLN A 144 -9.55 -5.31 -10.21
CA GLN A 144 -9.99 -6.14 -11.34
C GLN A 144 -9.50 -7.59 -11.22
N ASN A 145 -8.32 -7.82 -10.67
CA ASN A 145 -7.79 -9.17 -10.44
C ASN A 145 -8.63 -9.96 -9.43
N GLY A 146 -9.34 -9.27 -8.53
CA GLY A 146 -10.28 -9.87 -7.59
C GLY A 146 -11.68 -10.12 -8.17
N LYS A 147 -11.95 -9.72 -9.42
CA LYS A 147 -13.26 -9.93 -10.06
C LYS A 147 -13.24 -11.22 -10.89
N MET A 148 -13.86 -12.27 -10.39
CA MET A 148 -14.10 -13.52 -11.11
C MET A 148 -15.28 -13.39 -12.08
N LYS A 149 -15.16 -12.51 -13.08
CA LYS A 149 -16.18 -12.31 -14.11
C LYS A 149 -15.72 -12.95 -15.43
N ASN A 150 -16.54 -13.84 -15.97
CA ASN A 150 -16.30 -14.58 -17.22
C ASN A 150 -15.04 -15.46 -17.20
N TRP A 151 -14.61 -15.91 -16.03
CA TRP A 151 -13.54 -16.89 -15.95
C TRP A 151 -14.09 -18.26 -16.31
N GLU A 152 -13.42 -18.96 -17.21
CA GLU A 152 -13.72 -20.35 -17.48
C GLU A 152 -13.11 -21.22 -16.37
N THR A 153 -13.91 -22.18 -15.90
CA THR A 153 -13.54 -23.11 -14.85
C THR A 153 -13.81 -24.54 -15.31
N ALA A 154 -13.14 -25.48 -14.66
CA ALA A 154 -13.35 -26.90 -14.90
C ALA A 154 -13.67 -27.63 -13.58
N ALA A 155 -14.40 -28.73 -13.69
CA ALA A 155 -14.68 -29.61 -12.55
C ALA A 155 -13.40 -30.27 -12.04
N ASP A 156 -12.51 -30.62 -12.96
CA ASP A 156 -11.16 -31.12 -12.72
C ASP A 156 -10.12 -30.02 -12.95
N GLY A 157 -8.89 -30.22 -12.46
CA GLY A 157 -7.80 -29.30 -12.79
C GLY A 157 -7.37 -29.48 -14.24
N TYR A 158 -6.92 -28.41 -14.89
CA TYR A 158 -6.37 -28.49 -16.24
C TYR A 158 -5.01 -29.19 -16.23
N THR A 159 -4.83 -30.11 -17.18
CA THR A 159 -3.53 -30.71 -17.48
C THR A 159 -2.60 -29.69 -18.17
N THR A 160 -1.30 -30.00 -18.21
CA THR A 160 -0.32 -29.16 -18.92
C THR A 160 -0.64 -29.02 -20.42
N GLU A 161 -1.17 -30.08 -21.04
CA GLU A 161 -1.55 -30.10 -22.45
C GLU A 161 -2.75 -29.18 -22.71
N GLU A 162 -3.80 -29.29 -21.89
CA GLU A 162 -4.97 -28.39 -21.97
C GLU A 162 -4.58 -26.94 -21.73
N MET A 163 -3.74 -26.65 -20.73
CA MET A 163 -3.25 -25.30 -20.48
C MET A 163 -2.42 -24.74 -21.65
N THR A 164 -1.67 -25.59 -22.35
CA THR A 164 -0.90 -25.18 -23.53
C THR A 164 -1.84 -24.85 -24.70
N ALA A 165 -2.85 -25.68 -24.93
CA ALA A 165 -3.86 -25.41 -25.96
C ALA A 165 -4.65 -24.13 -25.69
N LEU A 166 -5.03 -23.87 -24.43
CA LEU A 166 -5.70 -22.64 -24.02
C LEU A 166 -4.82 -21.40 -24.23
N LYS A 167 -3.51 -21.51 -23.98
CA LYS A 167 -2.55 -20.44 -24.27
C LYS A 167 -2.50 -20.12 -25.76
N GLU A 168 -2.39 -21.14 -26.59
CA GLU A 168 -2.29 -21.00 -28.05
C GLU A 168 -3.56 -20.38 -28.62
N ALA A 169 -4.74 -20.81 -28.15
CA ALA A 169 -6.02 -20.23 -28.53
C ALA A 169 -6.11 -18.74 -28.16
N PHE A 170 -5.68 -18.36 -26.95
CA PHE A 170 -5.68 -16.97 -26.50
C PHE A 170 -4.73 -16.08 -27.31
N LEU A 171 -3.55 -16.59 -27.68
CA LEU A 171 -2.56 -15.84 -28.46
C LEU A 171 -2.93 -15.70 -29.95
N ALA A 172 -3.89 -16.49 -30.42
CA ALA A 172 -4.38 -16.45 -31.80
C ALA A 172 -5.53 -15.44 -32.03
N GLU A 173 -6.08 -14.88 -30.95
CA GLU A 173 -7.11 -13.82 -30.95
C GLU A 173 -6.47 -12.43 -30.95
#